data_AF-A0A949WKR8-F1
#
_entry.id   AF-A0A949WKR8-F1
#
_cell.length_a   1.000
_cell.length_b   1.000
_cell.length_c   1.000
_cell.angle_alpha   90.00
_cell.angle_beta   90.00
_cell.angle_gamma   90.00
#
_symmetry.space_group_name_H-M   'P 1'
#
loop_
_entity.id
_entity.type
_entity.pdbx_description
1 polymer ?
#
loop_
_entity_poly.entity_id
_entity_poly.type
_entity_poly.pdbx_seq_one_letter_code
_entity_poly.pdbx_strand_id
1 'polypeptide(L)'
;MLKDDYEFIANSKTIDDIKENIAAFEFRWAYPIALELQKYDYRLAVKWAVECVEIFTVECESNNFAKLEKYLQQATEELNQNALTSCECTQIAKRLWYSSQREDAQTAIARIWWSIQAFKDGEEIGGVTEVEMAVELSLPDGDNHLLLDRYLKIAQRIYRKYEASNPMSE
;
A
#
# COMPACT_ATOMS: atom_id res chain seq x y z
N MET A 1 2.00 23.55 20.73
CA MET A 1 0.66 23.25 20.19
C MET A 1 0.56 23.65 18.71
N LEU A 2 1.54 23.29 17.85
CA LEU A 2 1.58 23.79 16.46
C LEU A 2 2.36 22.87 15.47
N LYS A 3 2.67 21.60 15.80
CA LYS A 3 3.37 20.73 14.85
C LYS A 3 2.46 19.59 14.39
N ASP A 4 1.81 18.95 15.34
CA ASP A 4 0.90 17.81 15.10
C ASP A 4 -0.35 18.22 14.30
N ASP A 5 -0.91 19.39 14.58
CA ASP A 5 -2.06 19.91 13.81
C ASP A 5 -1.70 20.19 12.34
N TYR A 6 -0.46 20.60 12.04
CA TYR A 6 -0.05 20.95 10.67
C TYR A 6 0.23 19.72 9.81
N GLU A 7 0.81 18.65 10.36
CA GLU A 7 1.00 17.39 9.63
C GLU A 7 -0.35 16.72 9.36
N PHE A 8 -1.27 16.74 10.32
CA PHE A 8 -2.65 16.28 10.11
C PHE A 8 -3.38 17.08 9.03
N ILE A 9 -3.26 18.41 9.04
CA ILE A 9 -3.84 19.28 8.01
C ILE A 9 -3.20 19.02 6.64
N ALA A 10 -1.88 18.81 6.57
CA ALA A 10 -1.18 18.50 5.32
C ALA A 10 -1.62 17.14 4.75
N ASN A 11 -1.79 16.12 5.60
CA ASN A 11 -2.24 14.79 5.18
C ASN A 11 -3.71 14.78 4.74
N SER A 12 -4.58 15.55 5.40
CA SER A 12 -5.96 15.77 4.92
C SER A 12 -5.94 16.45 3.56
N LYS A 13 -5.10 17.48 3.41
CA LYS A 13 -4.98 18.23 2.15
C LYS A 13 -4.50 17.34 1.00
N THR A 14 -3.50 16.48 1.19
CA THR A 14 -3.07 15.50 0.16
C THR A 14 -4.22 14.61 -0.29
N ILE A 15 -5.07 14.17 0.65
CA ILE A 15 -6.21 13.30 0.34
C ILE A 15 -7.32 14.08 -0.37
N ASP A 16 -7.61 15.30 0.07
CA ASP A 16 -8.61 16.17 -0.55
C ASP A 16 -8.18 16.56 -1.97
N ASP A 17 -6.91 16.91 -2.16
CA ASP A 17 -6.30 17.21 -3.47
C ASP A 17 -6.43 16.02 -4.44
N ILE A 18 -6.21 14.78 -3.96
CA ILE A 18 -6.39 13.56 -4.76
C ILE A 18 -7.86 13.37 -5.17
N LYS A 19 -8.82 13.56 -4.25
CA LYS A 19 -10.24 13.40 -4.55
C LYS A 19 -10.71 14.38 -5.62
N GLU A 20 -10.27 15.63 -5.52
CA GLU A 20 -10.69 16.70 -6.42
C GLU A 20 -10.04 16.59 -7.80
N ASN A 21 -8.86 15.97 -7.90
CA ASN A 21 -8.04 16.00 -9.11
C ASN A 21 -7.64 14.61 -9.63
N ILE A 22 -8.31 13.52 -9.25
CA ILE A 22 -7.88 12.16 -9.63
C ILE A 22 -7.70 11.97 -11.14
N ALA A 23 -8.57 12.58 -11.96
CA ALA A 23 -8.47 12.54 -13.42
C ALA A 23 -7.20 13.24 -13.95
N ALA A 24 -6.62 14.17 -13.20
CA ALA A 24 -5.38 14.86 -13.56
C ALA A 24 -4.11 14.10 -13.14
N PHE A 25 -4.24 13.03 -12.33
CA PHE A 25 -3.10 12.29 -11.79
C PHE A 25 -2.60 11.14 -12.68
N GLU A 26 -3.20 10.89 -13.85
CA GLU A 26 -2.74 9.94 -14.90
C GLU A 26 -1.97 8.71 -14.36
N PHE A 27 -2.50 8.01 -13.35
CA PHE A 27 -1.87 6.82 -12.74
C PHE A 27 -0.65 7.09 -11.83
N ARG A 28 -0.69 8.11 -10.97
CA ARG A 28 0.26 8.32 -9.85
C ARG A 28 -0.34 8.90 -8.57
N TRP A 29 -1.66 8.79 -8.40
CA TRP A 29 -2.33 9.40 -7.24
C TRP A 29 -1.94 8.71 -5.93
N ALA A 30 -1.54 7.44 -5.98
CA ALA A 30 -1.16 6.68 -4.79
C ALA A 30 0.24 7.07 -4.27
N TYR A 31 1.12 7.57 -5.14
CA TYR A 31 2.49 7.95 -4.82
C TYR A 31 2.60 8.94 -3.65
N PRO A 32 1.93 10.11 -3.66
CA PRO A 32 2.03 11.06 -2.55
C PRO A 32 1.58 10.46 -1.21
N ILE A 33 0.56 9.58 -1.20
CA ILE A 33 0.12 8.91 0.04
C ILE A 33 1.17 7.92 0.53
N ALA A 34 1.70 7.09 -0.36
CA ALA A 34 2.75 6.13 -0.02
C ALA A 34 4.00 6.84 0.52
N LEU A 35 4.37 7.97 -0.10
CA LEU A 35 5.50 8.79 0.32
C LEU A 35 5.29 9.43 1.70
N GLU A 36 4.08 9.88 2.01
CA GLU A 36 3.80 10.42 3.36
C GLU A 36 3.79 9.29 4.41
N LEU A 37 3.20 8.12 4.12
CA LEU A 37 3.13 7.00 5.07
C LEU A 37 4.53 6.48 5.43
N GLN A 38 5.41 6.38 4.44
CA GLN A 38 6.75 5.81 4.65
C GLN A 38 7.67 6.70 5.50
N LYS A 39 7.46 8.03 5.52
CA LYS A 39 8.25 8.96 6.35
C LYS A 39 8.19 8.62 7.84
N TYR A 40 7.06 8.04 8.26
CA TYR A 40 6.85 7.61 9.64
C TYR A 40 7.40 6.20 9.88
N ASP A 41 7.00 5.26 9.01
CA ASP A 41 7.50 3.88 8.96
C ASP A 41 7.06 3.26 7.63
N TYR A 42 8.00 2.71 6.85
CA TYR A 42 7.71 2.07 5.56
C TYR A 42 6.61 1.01 5.66
N ARG A 43 6.49 0.34 6.80
CA ARG A 43 5.48 -0.69 7.05
C ARG A 43 4.06 -0.14 6.95
N LEU A 44 3.86 1.15 7.22
CA LEU A 44 2.56 1.80 7.09
C LEU A 44 2.13 1.90 5.62
N ALA A 45 3.07 2.25 4.73
CA ALA A 45 2.83 2.33 3.29
C ALA A 45 2.49 0.95 2.72
N VAL A 46 3.26 -0.08 3.11
CA VAL A 46 2.99 -1.46 2.68
C VAL A 46 1.68 -1.98 3.26
N LYS A 47 1.37 -1.71 4.53
CA LYS A 47 0.10 -2.10 5.16
C LYS A 47 -1.11 -1.46 4.47
N TRP A 48 -0.98 -0.20 4.07
CA TRP A 48 -2.01 0.47 3.29
C TRP A 48 -2.25 -0.24 1.96
N ALA A 49 -1.19 -0.58 1.21
CA ALA A 49 -1.33 -1.35 -0.02
C ALA A 49 -1.96 -2.73 0.21
N VAL A 50 -1.56 -3.46 1.26
CA VAL A 50 -2.17 -4.76 1.61
C VAL A 50 -3.67 -4.63 1.79
N GLU A 51 -4.15 -3.67 2.60
CA GLU A 51 -5.58 -3.51 2.85
C GLU A 51 -6.38 -3.04 1.62
N CYS A 52 -5.76 -2.27 0.71
CA CYS A 52 -6.39 -1.90 -0.57
C CYS A 52 -6.53 -3.14 -1.47
N VAL A 53 -5.46 -3.94 -1.59
CA VAL A 53 -5.45 -5.16 -2.40
C VAL A 53 -6.40 -6.22 -1.82
N GLU A 54 -6.50 -6.35 -0.49
CA GLU A 54 -7.50 -7.22 0.15
C GLU A 54 -8.93 -6.88 -0.28
N ILE A 55 -9.30 -5.59 -0.27
CA ILE A 55 -10.62 -5.15 -0.75
C ILE A 55 -10.82 -5.55 -2.21
N PHE A 56 -9.85 -5.22 -3.08
CA PHE A 56 -9.92 -5.52 -4.50
C PHE A 56 -10.06 -7.02 -4.78
N THR A 57 -9.28 -7.86 -4.09
CA THR A 57 -9.33 -9.33 -4.28
C THR A 57 -10.68 -9.95 -3.95
N VAL A 58 -11.40 -9.38 -2.97
CA VAL A 58 -12.75 -9.81 -2.62
C VAL A 58 -13.74 -9.38 -3.70
N GLU A 59 -13.59 -8.16 -4.24
CA GLU A 59 -14.51 -7.60 -5.24
C GLU A 59 -14.34 -8.20 -6.63
N CYS A 60 -13.14 -8.67 -6.99
CA CYS A 60 -12.87 -9.19 -8.32
C CYS A 60 -13.15 -10.71 -8.49
N GLU A 61 -13.73 -11.37 -7.48
CA GLU A 61 -14.09 -12.80 -7.49
C GLU A 61 -12.98 -13.74 -8.01
N SER A 62 -11.72 -13.52 -7.62
CA SER A 62 -10.59 -14.27 -8.17
C SER A 62 -10.72 -15.78 -7.95
N ASN A 63 -10.45 -16.57 -9.01
CA ASN A 63 -10.49 -18.04 -8.96
C ASN A 63 -9.45 -18.65 -7.99
N ASN A 64 -8.46 -17.84 -7.57
CA ASN A 64 -7.37 -18.22 -6.69
C ASN A 64 -7.45 -17.55 -5.32
N PHE A 65 -8.62 -17.03 -4.91
CA PHE A 65 -8.78 -16.20 -3.72
C PHE A 65 -8.03 -16.70 -2.48
N ALA A 66 -8.24 -17.97 -2.08
CA ALA A 66 -7.59 -18.55 -0.89
C ALA A 66 -6.05 -18.54 -0.96
N LYS A 67 -5.47 -18.65 -2.16
CA LYS A 67 -4.03 -18.55 -2.36
C LYS A 67 -3.56 -17.10 -2.22
N LEU A 68 -4.32 -16.14 -2.75
CA LEU A 68 -3.99 -14.72 -2.69
C LEU A 68 -4.09 -14.18 -1.27
N GLU A 69 -5.17 -14.53 -0.57
CA GLU A 69 -5.38 -14.23 0.84
C GLU A 69 -4.20 -14.71 1.68
N LYS A 70 -3.72 -15.94 1.44
CA LYS A 70 -2.52 -16.45 2.13
C LYS A 70 -1.28 -15.59 1.90
N TYR A 71 -1.05 -15.08 0.69
CA TYR A 71 0.12 -14.23 0.42
C TYR A 71 -0.02 -12.83 1.05
N LEU A 72 -1.23 -12.28 1.13
CA LEU A 72 -1.52 -11.02 1.82
C LEU A 72 -1.35 -11.16 3.34
N GLN A 73 -1.84 -12.27 3.90
CA GLN A 73 -1.62 -12.59 5.31
C GLN A 73 -0.13 -12.75 5.63
N GLN A 74 0.62 -13.47 4.79
CA GLN A 74 2.07 -13.61 4.95
C GLN A 74 2.80 -12.25 4.86
N ALA A 75 2.38 -11.35 3.98
CA ALA A 75 2.94 -10.00 3.92
C ALA A 75 2.67 -9.24 5.22
N THR A 76 1.45 -9.32 5.77
CA THR A 76 1.10 -8.71 7.06
C THR A 76 1.91 -9.29 8.23
N GLU A 77 2.06 -10.61 8.27
CA GLU A 77 2.91 -11.29 9.26
C GLU A 77 4.36 -10.82 9.17
N GLU A 78 4.88 -10.71 7.95
CA GLU A 78 6.24 -10.23 7.70
C GLU A 78 6.44 -8.77 8.11
N LEU A 79 5.47 -7.88 7.91
CA LEU A 79 5.55 -6.50 8.39
C LEU A 79 5.64 -6.41 9.92
N ASN A 80 5.06 -7.36 10.65
CA ASN A 80 5.09 -7.40 12.11
C ASN A 80 6.35 -8.08 12.66
N GLN A 81 6.79 -9.18 12.03
CA GLN A 81 7.85 -10.04 12.54
C GLN A 81 9.23 -9.71 11.94
N ASN A 82 9.25 -9.15 10.73
CA ASN A 82 10.45 -8.87 9.95
C ASN A 82 11.39 -10.09 9.87
N ALA A 83 10.83 -11.27 9.60
CA ALA A 83 11.51 -12.56 9.74
C ALA A 83 12.23 -13.01 8.47
N LEU A 84 11.69 -12.65 7.30
CA LEU A 84 12.23 -13.05 6.01
C LEU A 84 13.40 -12.16 5.57
N THR A 85 14.31 -12.73 4.79
CA THR A 85 15.36 -11.98 4.08
C THR A 85 14.81 -11.29 2.84
N SER A 86 15.51 -10.26 2.35
CA SER A 86 15.20 -9.61 1.06
C SER A 86 15.10 -10.64 -0.08
N CYS A 87 16.04 -11.60 -0.14
CA CYS A 87 16.04 -12.65 -1.16
C CYS A 87 14.77 -13.52 -1.12
N GLU A 88 14.30 -13.89 0.08
CA GLU A 88 13.06 -14.66 0.24
C GLU A 88 11.83 -13.85 -0.20
N CYS A 89 11.78 -12.55 0.12
CA CYS A 89 10.75 -11.65 -0.38
C CYS A 89 10.74 -11.60 -1.92
N THR A 90 11.91 -11.48 -2.56
CA THR A 90 12.03 -11.52 -4.04
C THR A 90 11.53 -12.85 -4.61
N GLN A 91 11.84 -13.98 -3.96
CA GLN A 91 11.38 -15.29 -4.43
C GLN A 91 9.86 -15.42 -4.39
N ILE A 92 9.21 -14.87 -3.36
CA ILE A 92 7.75 -14.81 -3.27
C ILE A 92 7.18 -13.94 -4.41
N ALA A 93 7.72 -12.72 -4.59
CA ALA A 93 7.30 -11.82 -5.66
C ALA A 93 7.41 -12.46 -7.05
N LYS A 94 8.56 -13.09 -7.36
CA LYS A 94 8.77 -13.79 -8.63
C LYS A 94 7.79 -14.95 -8.84
N ARG A 95 7.48 -15.71 -7.79
CA ARG A 95 6.52 -16.83 -7.88
C ARG A 95 5.11 -16.36 -8.26
N LEU A 96 4.70 -15.20 -7.74
CA LEU A 96 3.43 -14.57 -8.11
C LEU A 96 3.50 -13.99 -9.53
N TRP A 97 4.58 -13.26 -9.84
CA TRP A 97 4.74 -12.57 -11.12
C TRP A 97 4.81 -13.49 -12.33
N TYR A 98 5.43 -14.66 -12.19
CA TYR A 98 5.59 -15.63 -13.28
C TYR A 98 4.55 -16.76 -13.23
N SER A 99 3.45 -16.57 -12.51
CA SER A 99 2.35 -17.54 -12.55
C SER A 99 1.71 -17.58 -13.94
N SER A 100 1.38 -18.78 -14.44
CA SER A 100 0.75 -18.98 -15.74
C SER A 100 -0.69 -18.44 -15.84
N GLN A 101 -1.32 -18.15 -14.69
CA GLN A 101 -2.67 -17.60 -14.57
C GLN A 101 -2.62 -16.29 -13.78
N ARG A 102 -1.76 -15.37 -14.21
CA ARG A 102 -1.56 -14.09 -13.51
C ARG A 102 -2.74 -13.15 -13.73
N GLU A 103 -3.45 -12.90 -12.64
CA GLU A 103 -4.51 -11.89 -12.54
C GLU A 103 -3.94 -10.56 -12.00
N ASP A 104 -4.69 -9.47 -12.13
CA ASP A 104 -4.28 -8.15 -11.62
C ASP A 104 -4.02 -8.18 -10.10
N ALA A 105 -4.85 -8.93 -9.37
CA ALA A 105 -4.68 -9.18 -7.95
C ALA A 105 -3.33 -9.85 -7.63
N GLN A 106 -2.94 -10.88 -8.40
CA GLN A 106 -1.63 -11.52 -8.23
C GLN A 106 -0.48 -10.55 -8.52
N THR A 107 -0.66 -9.69 -9.52
CA THR A 107 0.31 -8.66 -9.89
C THR A 107 0.47 -7.65 -8.76
N ALA A 108 -0.63 -7.15 -8.19
CA ALA A 108 -0.60 -6.23 -7.06
C ALA A 108 0.06 -6.84 -5.81
N ILE A 109 -0.20 -8.12 -5.51
CA ILE A 109 0.48 -8.82 -4.40
C ILE A 109 1.98 -8.98 -4.69
N ALA A 110 2.39 -9.29 -5.92
CA ALA A 110 3.80 -9.37 -6.27
C ALA A 110 4.52 -8.01 -6.03
N ARG A 111 3.86 -6.90 -6.39
CA ARG A 111 4.33 -5.53 -6.13
C ARG A 111 4.50 -5.26 -4.63
N ILE A 112 3.56 -5.69 -3.78
CA ILE A 112 3.70 -5.62 -2.31
C ILE A 112 4.98 -6.34 -1.84
N TRP A 113 5.25 -7.54 -2.35
CA TRP A 113 6.44 -8.30 -1.96
C TRP A 113 7.75 -7.67 -2.45
N TRP A 114 7.78 -7.08 -3.64
CA TRP A 114 8.93 -6.29 -4.09
C TRP A 114 9.11 -5.02 -3.27
N SER A 115 8.04 -4.38 -2.83
CA SER A 115 8.12 -3.23 -1.93
C SER A 115 8.81 -3.61 -0.61
N ILE A 116 8.37 -4.71 0.03
CA ILE A 116 9.00 -5.22 1.27
C ILE A 116 10.49 -5.51 1.05
N GLN A 117 10.84 -6.15 -0.07
CA GLN A 117 12.23 -6.40 -0.40
C GLN A 117 13.03 -5.10 -0.57
N ALA A 118 12.53 -4.15 -1.37
CA ALA A 118 13.21 -2.89 -1.63
C ALA A 118 13.49 -2.12 -0.33
N PHE A 119 12.51 -2.04 0.59
CA PHE A 119 12.72 -1.43 1.89
C PHE A 119 13.76 -2.17 2.75
N LYS A 120 13.80 -3.51 2.71
CA LYS A 120 14.84 -4.29 3.40
C LYS A 120 16.25 -4.04 2.84
N ASP A 121 16.35 -3.73 1.55
CA ASP A 121 17.62 -3.40 0.90
C ASP A 121 18.00 -1.91 1.03
N GLY A 122 17.16 -1.11 1.69
CA GLY A 122 17.36 0.33 1.84
C GLY A 122 17.00 1.15 0.59
N GLU A 123 16.31 0.55 -0.38
CA GLU A 123 15.85 1.20 -1.61
C GLU A 123 14.48 1.88 -1.38
N GLU A 124 14.44 2.94 -0.56
CA GLU A 124 13.19 3.60 -0.15
C GLU A 124 12.30 4.02 -1.33
N ILE A 125 12.89 4.68 -2.34
CA ILE A 125 12.15 5.14 -3.53
C ILE A 125 11.60 3.94 -4.31
N GLY A 126 12.38 2.85 -4.42
CA GLY A 126 11.93 1.61 -5.04
C GLY A 126 10.74 1.03 -4.28
N GLY A 127 10.84 0.97 -2.94
CA GLY A 127 9.78 0.51 -2.06
C GLY A 127 8.47 1.30 -2.24
N VAL A 128 8.55 2.62 -2.25
CA VAL A 128 7.39 3.52 -2.46
C VAL A 128 6.76 3.32 -3.84
N THR A 129 7.59 3.21 -4.88
CA THR A 129 7.09 3.02 -6.26
C THR A 129 6.33 1.69 -6.36
N GLU A 130 6.82 0.63 -5.71
CA GLU A 130 6.13 -0.66 -5.69
C GLU A 130 4.82 -0.63 -4.87
N VAL A 131 4.75 0.15 -3.78
CA VAL A 131 3.49 0.41 -3.04
C VAL A 131 2.46 1.10 -3.93
N GLU A 132 2.85 2.20 -4.57
CA GLU A 132 2.02 2.96 -5.51
C GLU A 132 1.45 2.02 -6.59
N MET A 133 2.31 1.28 -7.27
CA MET A 133 1.89 0.36 -8.34
C MET A 133 0.91 -0.72 -7.83
N ALA A 134 1.08 -1.22 -6.61
CA ALA A 134 0.15 -2.19 -6.04
C ALA A 134 -1.25 -1.59 -5.81
N VAL A 135 -1.31 -0.37 -5.27
CA VAL A 135 -2.59 0.33 -4.99
C VAL A 135 -3.30 0.71 -6.28
N GLU A 136 -2.58 1.19 -7.28
CA GLU A 136 -3.21 1.61 -8.53
C GLU A 136 -3.69 0.43 -9.37
N LEU A 137 -2.97 -0.69 -9.37
CA LEU A 137 -3.45 -1.93 -9.99
C LEU A 137 -4.71 -2.47 -9.30
N SER A 138 -4.92 -2.14 -8.02
CA SER A 138 -6.12 -2.52 -7.28
C SER A 138 -7.25 -1.48 -7.35
N LEU A 139 -7.10 -0.42 -8.17
CA LEU A 139 -8.16 0.51 -8.56
C LEU A 139 -8.28 0.52 -10.10
N PRO A 140 -8.79 -0.57 -10.72
CA PRO A 140 -8.79 -0.70 -12.17
C PRO A 140 -9.68 0.33 -12.89
N ASP A 141 -10.68 0.86 -12.19
CA ASP A 141 -11.51 1.98 -12.64
C ASP A 141 -11.20 3.21 -11.77
N GLY A 142 -10.42 4.14 -12.33
CA GLY A 142 -10.04 5.39 -11.65
C GLY A 142 -11.23 6.32 -11.36
N ASP A 143 -12.36 6.14 -12.05
CA ASP A 143 -13.60 6.88 -11.81
C ASP A 143 -14.48 6.22 -10.72
N ASN A 144 -14.05 5.08 -10.17
CA ASN A 144 -14.73 4.43 -9.05
C ASN A 144 -14.43 5.18 -7.73
N HIS A 145 -15.10 6.32 -7.57
CA HIS A 145 -14.97 7.19 -6.41
C HIS A 145 -15.31 6.48 -5.09
N LEU A 146 -16.19 5.48 -5.10
CA LEU A 146 -16.53 4.72 -3.89
C LEU A 146 -15.37 3.86 -3.40
N LEU A 147 -14.68 3.18 -4.32
CA LEU A 147 -13.51 2.36 -3.99
C LEU A 147 -12.32 3.24 -3.62
N LEU A 148 -12.09 4.32 -4.37
CA LEU A 148 -11.09 5.35 -4.04
C LEU A 148 -11.30 5.89 -2.61
N ASP A 149 -12.52 6.30 -2.26
CA ASP A 149 -12.83 6.83 -0.93
C ASP A 149 -12.51 5.83 0.19
N ARG A 150 -12.66 4.53 -0.06
CA ARG A 150 -12.28 3.48 0.90
C ARG A 150 -10.76 3.42 1.06
N TYR A 151 -10.01 3.46 -0.04
CA TYR A 151 -8.53 3.43 0.00
C TYR A 151 -7.96 4.64 0.73
N LEU A 152 -8.52 5.82 0.47
CA LEU A 152 -8.14 7.06 1.16
C LEU A 152 -8.48 6.99 2.66
N LYS A 153 -9.64 6.45 3.04
CA LYS A 153 -10.01 6.24 4.45
C LYS A 153 -9.08 5.25 5.16
N ILE A 154 -8.58 4.22 4.47
CA ILE A 154 -7.59 3.30 5.05
C ILE A 154 -6.31 4.06 5.38
N ALA A 155 -5.79 4.88 4.45
CA ALA A 155 -4.62 5.71 4.70
C ALA A 155 -4.83 6.62 5.92
N GLN A 156 -5.94 7.38 5.96
CA GLN A 156 -6.28 8.24 7.10
C GLN A 156 -6.31 7.48 8.44
N ARG A 157 -6.92 6.29 8.43
CA ARG A 157 -7.04 5.46 9.63
C ARG A 157 -5.67 4.92 10.07
N ILE A 158 -4.78 4.57 9.13
CA ILE A 158 -3.42 4.12 9.44
C ILE A 158 -2.61 5.27 10.06
N TYR A 159 -2.66 6.48 9.48
CA TYR A 159 -2.03 7.67 10.06
C TYR A 159 -2.45 7.90 11.51
N ARG A 160 -3.76 8.02 11.76
CA ARG A 160 -4.29 8.31 13.09
C ARG A 160 -3.88 7.27 14.13
N LYS A 161 -3.83 5.98 13.75
CA LYS A 161 -3.40 4.91 14.65
C LYS A 161 -1.92 5.01 14.99
N TYR A 162 -1.09 5.36 14.02
CA TYR A 162 0.34 5.55 14.25
C TYR A 162 0.59 6.75 15.18
N GLU A 163 0.00 7.91 14.89
CA GLU A 163 0.11 9.12 15.74
C GLU A 163 -0.33 8.86 17.18
N ALA A 164 -1.46 8.18 17.38
CA ALA A 164 -1.95 7.85 18.72
C ALA A 164 -1.02 6.89 19.49
N SER A 165 -0.25 6.06 18.77
CA SER A 165 0.64 5.06 19.36
C SER A 165 2.07 5.57 19.53
N ASN A 166 2.45 6.60 18.76
CA ASN A 166 3.72 7.31 18.83
C ASN A 166 3.42 8.82 18.83
N PRO A 167 2.84 9.36 19.92
CA PRO A 167 2.69 10.80 20.06
C PRO A 167 4.10 11.34 20.22
N MET A 168 4.72 11.70 19.10
CA MET A 168 6.06 12.25 18.92
C MET A 168 6.91 12.22 20.20
N SER A 169 7.77 11.20 20.29
CA SER A 169 8.96 11.24 21.17
C SER A 169 9.62 12.62 21.00
N GLU A 170 9.51 13.47 22.02
CA GLU A 170 10.11 14.81 22.07
C GLU A 170 11.62 14.80 21.82
#